data_AF-A0A3C1DDF7-F1
#
_entry.id   AF-A0A3C1DDF7-F1
#
_cell.length_a   1.000
_cell.length_b   1.000
_cell.length_c   1.000
_cell.angle_alpha   90.00
_cell.angle_beta   90.00
_cell.angle_gamma   90.00
#
_symmetry.space_group_name_H-M   'P 1'
#
loop_
_entity.id
_entity.type
_entity.pdbx_description
1 polymer ?
#
loop_
_entity_poly.entity_id
_entity_poly.type
_entity_poly.pdbx_seq_one_letter_code
_entity_poly.pdbx_strand_id
1 'polypeptide(L)'
;MDVPNLIGIQIDSFQWFITEGLAQAFHDISPIENSTKDMCVEFGKHEFGDPKYTVDECKEKDVSYQAPLFVEIRFINKATGEIKEQEVFVGDFPLMTPRG
;
A
#
# COMPACT_ATOMS: atom_id res chain seq x y z
N MET A 1 17.86 -34.74 1.19
CA MET A 1 17.84 -33.42 1.84
C MET A 1 17.49 -32.46 0.73
N ASP A 2 16.25 -31.99 0.71
CA ASP A 2 15.79 -31.06 -0.33
C ASP A 2 16.53 -29.73 -0.18
N VAL A 3 16.97 -29.20 -1.31
CA VAL A 3 17.68 -27.92 -1.34
C VAL A 3 16.68 -26.83 -0.94
N PRO A 4 16.98 -26.01 0.08
CA PRO A 4 16.07 -24.94 0.50
C PRO A 4 15.91 -23.93 -0.64
N ASN A 5 14.71 -23.36 -0.75
CA ASN A 5 14.44 -22.28 -1.70
C ASN A 5 15.26 -21.04 -1.30
N LEU A 6 16.32 -20.76 -2.05
CA LEU A 6 17.27 -19.67 -1.77
C LEU A 6 16.66 -18.26 -1.91
N ILE A 7 15.50 -18.14 -2.58
CA ILE A 7 14.75 -16.88 -2.71
C ILE A 7 13.48 -16.84 -1.87
N GLY A 8 13.14 -17.93 -1.16
CA GLY A 8 11.90 -18.03 -0.38
C GLY A 8 11.74 -16.91 0.63
N ILE A 9 12.83 -16.57 1.33
CA ILE A 9 12.86 -15.46 2.30
C ILE A 9 12.46 -14.12 1.66
N GLN A 10 12.86 -13.87 0.41
CA GLN A 10 12.55 -12.61 -0.28
C GLN A 10 11.06 -12.56 -0.65
N ILE A 11 10.53 -13.67 -1.17
CA ILE A 11 9.13 -13.79 -1.55
C ILE A 11 8.24 -13.66 -0.31
N ASP A 12 8.56 -14.39 0.76
CA ASP A 12 7.79 -14.36 2.00
C ASP A 12 7.83 -12.98 2.66
N SER A 13 8.99 -12.33 2.66
CA SER A 13 9.16 -10.97 3.20
C SER A 13 8.33 -9.94 2.43
N PHE A 14 8.35 -10.00 1.10
CA PHE A 14 7.56 -9.08 0.28
C PHE A 14 6.06 -9.33 0.43
N GLN A 15 5.64 -10.60 0.44
CA GLN A 15 4.25 -10.96 0.66
C GLN A 15 3.75 -10.43 2.00
N TRP A 16 4.53 -10.62 3.08
CA TRP A 16 4.23 -10.07 4.39
C TRP A 16 4.15 -8.54 4.36
N PHE A 17 5.09 -7.88 3.67
CA PHE A 17 5.13 -6.42 3.59
C PHE A 17 3.85 -5.86 2.94
N ILE A 18 3.42 -6.42 1.81
CA ILE A 18 2.24 -5.91 1.09
C ILE A 18 0.92 -6.26 1.79
N THR A 19 0.85 -7.31 2.61
CA THR A 19 -0.39 -7.69 3.32
C THR A 19 -0.49 -7.09 4.71
N GLU A 20 0.58 -7.16 5.50
CA GLU A 20 0.60 -6.76 6.91
C GLU A 20 1.47 -5.54 7.16
N GLY A 21 2.66 -5.50 6.55
CA GLY A 21 3.62 -4.41 6.78
C GLY A 21 3.08 -3.03 6.42
N LEU A 22 2.35 -2.92 5.30
CA LEU A 22 1.69 -1.66 4.91
C LEU A 22 0.56 -1.28 5.86
N ALA A 23 -0.26 -2.23 6.30
CA ALA A 23 -1.32 -1.97 7.26
C ALA A 23 -0.75 -1.47 8.60
N GLN A 24 0.35 -2.07 9.05
CA GLN A 24 1.10 -1.63 10.23
C GLN A 24 1.66 -0.22 10.03
N ALA A 25 2.30 0.05 8.90
CA ALA A 25 2.85 1.37 8.60
C ALA A 25 1.78 2.47 8.57
N PHE A 26 0.60 2.20 8.00
CA PHE A 26 -0.53 3.12 8.03
C PHE A 26 -1.09 3.32 9.44
N HIS A 27 -1.14 2.26 10.24
CA HIS A 27 -1.58 2.36 11.63
C HIS A 27 -0.61 3.21 12.48
N ASP A 28 0.69 3.04 12.29
CA ASP A 28 1.73 3.74 13.06
C ASP A 28 1.71 5.26 12.85
N ILE A 29 1.32 5.72 11.65
CA ILE A 29 1.21 7.15 11.34
C ILE A 29 -0.19 7.72 11.66
N SER A 30 -1.16 6.87 12.02
CA SER A 30 -2.56 7.24 12.22
C SER A 30 -2.91 7.41 13.71
N PRO A 31 -3.75 8.39 14.08
CA PRO A 31 -4.26 9.47 13.23
C PRO A 31 -3.22 10.58 13.04
N ILE A 32 -3.24 11.22 11.87
CA ILE A 32 -2.50 12.47 11.63
C ILE A 32 -3.37 13.63 12.09
N GLU A 33 -2.93 14.38 13.11
CA GLU A 33 -3.63 15.55 13.64
C GLU A 33 -3.00 16.87 13.19
N ASN A 34 -3.82 17.90 13.01
CA ASN A 34 -3.34 19.27 12.83
C ASN A 34 -2.86 19.89 14.16
N SER A 35 -2.17 21.03 14.11
CA SER A 35 -1.58 21.68 15.30
C SER A 35 -2.62 22.07 16.37
N THR A 36 -3.86 22.34 15.97
CA THR A 36 -4.99 22.70 16.84
C THR A 36 -5.78 21.50 17.34
N LYS A 37 -5.48 20.28 16.86
CA LYS A 37 -6.12 19.00 17.20
C LYS A 37 -7.61 18.90 16.92
N ASP A 38 -8.17 19.84 16.16
CA ASP A 38 -9.58 19.87 15.76
C ASP A 38 -9.84 19.18 14.41
N MET A 39 -8.80 18.85 13.64
CA MET A 39 -8.90 18.04 12.43
C MET A 39 -7.93 16.86 12.51
N CYS A 40 -8.40 15.69 12.09
CA CYS A 40 -7.55 14.52 11.95
C CYS A 40 -7.87 13.69 10.71
N VAL A 41 -6.85 12.96 10.26
CA VAL A 41 -6.92 11.99 9.16
C VAL A 41 -6.60 10.61 9.72
N GLU A 42 -7.51 9.66 9.50
CA GLU A 42 -7.32 8.25 9.80
C GLU A 42 -7.10 7.46 8.51
N PHE A 43 -6.13 6.55 8.54
CA PHE A 43 -5.91 5.58 7.47
C PHE A 43 -6.59 4.27 7.82
N GLY A 44 -7.35 3.74 6.85
CA GLY A 44 -8.07 2.49 6.93
C GLY A 44 -7.38 1.38 6.13
N LYS A 45 -8.19 0.59 5.42
CA LYS A 45 -7.69 -0.53 4.61
C LYS A 45 -6.96 -0.04 3.38
N HIS A 46 -5.97 -0.82 2.94
CA HIS A 46 -5.30 -0.61 1.66
C HIS A 46 -5.61 -1.75 0.69
N GLU A 47 -5.73 -1.42 -0.59
CA GLU A 47 -6.02 -2.36 -1.66
C GLU A 47 -5.14 -2.05 -2.87
N PHE A 48 -4.65 -3.09 -3.54
CA PHE A 48 -3.94 -2.97 -4.81
C PHE A 48 -4.91 -3.25 -5.95
N GLY A 49 -4.92 -2.37 -6.95
CA GLY A 49 -5.55 -2.68 -8.22
C GLY A 49 -4.70 -3.60 -9.09
N ASP A 50 -5.14 -3.81 -10.33
CA ASP A 50 -4.42 -4.66 -11.26
C ASP A 50 -3.17 -3.97 -11.84
N PRO A 51 -2.07 -4.71 -12.06
CA PRO A 51 -0.90 -4.18 -12.75
C PRO A 51 -1.28 -3.74 -14.17
N LYS A 52 -0.83 -2.55 -14.57
CA LYS A 52 -1.17 -1.98 -15.89
C LYS A 52 -0.60 -2.78 -17.06
N TYR A 53 0.53 -3.44 -16.85
CA TYR A 53 1.26 -4.20 -17.86
C TYR A 53 1.77 -5.51 -17.26
N THR A 54 1.99 -6.50 -18.11
CA THR A 54 2.71 -7.72 -17.73
C THR A 54 4.21 -7.44 -17.56
N VAL A 55 4.91 -8.35 -16.87
CA VAL A 55 6.36 -8.25 -16.65
C VAL A 55 7.15 -8.15 -17.97
N ASP A 56 6.71 -8.84 -19.01
CA ASP A 56 7.41 -8.82 -20.31
C ASP A 56 7.15 -7.52 -21.08
N GLU A 57 5.93 -7.01 -21.07
CA GLU A 57 5.64 -5.69 -21.64
C GLU A 57 6.39 -4.56 -20.92
N CYS A 58 6.56 -4.68 -19.59
CA CYS A 58 7.35 -3.74 -18.81
C CYS A 58 8.81 -3.68 -19.29
N LYS A 59 9.41 -4.84 -19.59
CA LYS A 59 10.77 -4.92 -20.16
C LYS A 59 10.85 -4.33 -21.56
N GLU A 60 9.86 -4.61 -22.41
CA GLU A 60 9.84 -4.11 -23.80
C GLU A 60 9.64 -2.60 -23.89
N LYS A 61 8.88 -2.02 -22.95
CA LYS A 61 8.51 -0.61 -22.93
C LYS A 61 9.40 0.25 -22.03
N ASP A 62 10.42 -0.34 -21.39
CA ASP A 62 11.27 0.31 -20.38
C ASP A 62 10.46 0.99 -19.26
N VAL A 63 9.46 0.29 -18.72
CA VAL A 63 8.60 0.77 -17.62
C VAL A 63 8.61 -0.18 -16.42
N SER A 64 8.26 0.32 -15.23
CA SER A 64 8.19 -0.47 -14.00
C SER A 64 6.95 -1.36 -13.93
N TYR A 65 7.12 -2.59 -13.44
CA TYR A 65 6.00 -3.49 -13.09
C TYR A 65 5.42 -3.08 -11.73
N GLN A 66 4.24 -2.46 -11.78
CA GLN A 66 3.61 -1.81 -10.63
C GLN A 66 2.09 -1.89 -10.71
N ALA A 67 1.44 -1.82 -9.56
CA ALA A 67 -0.01 -1.75 -9.42
C ALA A 67 -0.42 -0.50 -8.64
N PRO A 68 -1.58 0.09 -8.93
CA PRO A 68 -2.07 1.24 -8.19
C PRO A 68 -2.47 0.83 -6.76
N LEU A 69 -1.99 1.57 -5.77
CA LEU A 69 -2.33 1.39 -4.36
C LEU A 69 -3.38 2.41 -3.94
N PHE A 70 -4.50 1.90 -3.45
CA PHE A 70 -5.60 2.66 -2.88
C PHE A 70 -5.64 2.47 -1.37
N VAL A 71 -5.97 3.53 -0.65
CA VAL A 71 -6.15 3.49 0.81
C VAL A 71 -7.42 4.22 1.18
N GLU A 72 -8.22 3.60 2.03
CA GLU A 72 -9.39 4.22 2.64
C GLU A 72 -8.92 5.31 3.62
N ILE A 73 -9.33 6.56 3.39
CA ILE A 73 -8.97 7.68 4.24
C ILE A 73 -10.24 8.28 4.83
N ARG A 74 -10.24 8.44 6.15
CA ARG A 74 -11.29 9.16 6.88
C ARG A 74 -10.75 10.49 7.38
N PHE A 75 -11.29 11.59 6.87
CA PHE A 75 -11.08 12.93 7.40
C PHE A 75 -12.16 13.26 8.42
N ILE A 76 -11.75 13.70 9.62
CA ILE A 76 -12.64 14.03 10.73
C ILE A 76 -12.38 15.49 11.13
N ASN A 77 -13.42 16.32 11.05
CA ASN A 77 -13.45 17.65 11.62
C ASN A 77 -14.18 17.60 12.97
N LYS A 78 -13.42 17.61 14.07
CA LYS A 78 -13.96 17.54 15.44
C LYS A 78 -14.71 18.81 15.85
N ALA A 79 -14.44 19.95 15.20
CA ALA A 79 -15.13 21.21 15.49
C ALA A 79 -16.57 21.22 14.93
N THR A 80 -16.79 20.61 13.76
CA THR A 80 -18.12 20.53 13.12
C THR A 80 -18.82 19.19 13.32
N GLY A 81 -18.07 18.14 13.71
CA GLY A 81 -18.53 16.75 13.73
C GLY A 81 -18.59 16.10 12.34
N GLU A 82 -18.07 16.75 11.31
CA GLU A 82 -18.10 16.28 9.94
C GLU A 82 -17.07 15.15 9.73
N ILE A 83 -17.52 14.04 9.14
CA ILE A 83 -16.68 12.91 8.77
C ILE A 83 -16.82 12.69 7.27
N LYS A 84 -15.68 12.61 6.58
CA LYS A 84 -15.60 12.29 5.15
C LYS A 84 -14.73 11.06 4.95
N GLU A 85 -15.31 10.03 4.36
CA GLU A 85 -14.62 8.80 3.98
C GLU A 85 -14.46 8.78 2.46
N GLN A 86 -13.27 8.47 2.00
CA GLN A 86 -12.97 8.34 0.58
C GLN A 86 -11.83 7.35 0.37
N GLU A 87 -11.92 6.61 -0.73
CA GLU A 87 -10.81 5.82 -1.22
C GLU A 87 -9.86 6.74 -2.02
N VAL A 88 -8.59 6.77 -1.63
CA VAL A 88 -7.58 7.66 -2.21
C VAL A 88 -6.50 6.83 -2.88
N PHE A 89 -6.19 7.18 -4.12
CA PHE A 89 -5.00 6.69 -4.80
C PHE A 89 -3.75 7.30 -4.17
N VAL A 90 -2.92 6.46 -3.54
CA VAL A 90 -1.69 6.89 -2.84
C VAL A 90 -0.49 6.87 -3.79
N GLY A 91 -0.51 6.02 -4.81
CA GLY A 91 0.54 5.94 -5.82
C GLY A 91 0.60 4.58 -6.49
N ASP A 92 1.48 4.46 -7.49
CA ASP A 92 1.81 3.16 -8.06
C ASP A 92 2.89 2.47 -7.21
N PHE A 93 2.63 1.22 -6.86
CA PHE A 93 3.50 0.42 -6.00
C PHE A 93 4.21 -0.68 -6.81
N PRO A 94 5.55 -0.75 -6.79
CA PRO A 94 6.29 -1.81 -7.48
C PRO A 94 5.92 -3.19 -6.94
N LEU A 95 5.66 -4.13 -7.84
CA LEU A 95 5.32 -5.51 -7.47
C LEU A 95 6.49 -6.46 -7.68
N MET A 96 6.57 -7.49 -6.85
CA MET A 96 7.50 -8.60 -7.02
C MET A 96 7.10 -9.46 -8.21
N THR A 97 8.09 -9.93 -8.97
CA THR A 97 7.85 -10.81 -10.12
C THR A 97 7.78 -12.27 -9.67
N PRO A 98 7.30 -13.21 -10.50
CA PRO A 98 7.33 -14.64 -10.16
C PRO A 98 8.73 -15.21 -9.90
N ARG A 99 9.80 -14.46 -10.21
CA ARG A 99 11.20 -14.88 -10.02
C ARG A 99 11.79 -14.39 -8.69
N GLY A 100 11.00 -13.73 -7.84
CA GLY A 100 11.50 -12.90 -6.74
C GLY A 100 11.96 -11.58 -7.31
#